data_AF-A0A256YUN0-F1
#
_entry.id   AF-A0A256YUN0-F1
#
_cell.length_a   1.000
_cell.length_b   1.000
_cell.length_c   1.000
_cell.angle_alpha   90.00
_cell.angle_beta   90.00
_cell.angle_gamma   90.00
#
_symmetry.space_group_name_H-M   'P 1'
#
loop_
_entity.id
_entity.type
_entity.pdbx_description
1 polymer ?
#
loop_
_entity_poly.entity_id
_entity_poly.type
_entity_poly.pdbx_seq_one_letter_code
_entity_poly.pdbx_strand_id
1 'polypeptide(L)'
;MKEFPVVYPTKEEKKWVDDYVKKISEIYFGPEKPKIEPDYDAKLPYGVGGVTISKCSPEGCYPYEIKINKDLYEMDTFRRLTPVIHEKTHEAHITNLPYLQLVLPEWFIEGLTVYTNVEPLIKSDNFKYAAAYLDSISSEYRNWYGQVREFAKKVSLPEFLREANRIGEKYSEYFVREVNN
;
A
#
# COMPACT_ATOMS: atom_id res chain seq x y z
N MET A 1 -5.60 12.28 10.27
CA MET A 1 -4.28 11.63 10.39
C MET A 1 -3.21 12.64 10.01
N LYS A 2 -2.00 12.56 10.59
CA LYS A 2 -0.85 13.30 10.06
C LYS A 2 -0.60 12.84 8.62
N GLU A 3 -0.12 13.72 7.76
CA GLU A 3 0.30 13.37 6.40
C GLU A 3 1.21 12.13 6.43
N PHE A 4 1.00 11.19 5.50
CA PHE A 4 1.90 10.04 5.40
C PHE A 4 3.29 10.56 5.02
N PRO A 5 4.35 10.12 5.72
CA PRO A 5 5.70 10.58 5.41
C PRO A 5 6.07 10.17 3.99
N VAL A 6 6.62 11.11 3.22
CA VAL A 6 7.21 10.81 1.92
C VAL A 6 8.43 9.92 2.14
N VAL A 7 8.40 8.70 1.62
CA VAL A 7 9.55 7.80 1.64
C VAL A 7 10.33 8.03 0.36
N TYR A 8 11.38 8.84 0.42
CA TYR A 8 12.29 9.05 -0.69
C TYR A 8 13.12 7.79 -0.98
N PRO A 9 13.63 7.63 -2.22
CA PRO A 9 14.46 6.50 -2.56
C PRO A 9 15.69 6.42 -1.65
N THR A 10 15.97 5.23 -1.15
CA THR A 10 17.21 4.89 -0.47
C THR A 10 18.41 5.05 -1.40
N LYS A 11 19.62 5.12 -0.83
CA LYS A 11 20.86 5.12 -1.62
C LYS A 11 20.98 3.88 -2.51
N GLU A 12 20.47 2.74 -2.06
CA GLU A 12 20.49 1.48 -2.80
C GLU A 12 19.53 1.51 -3.99
N GLU A 13 18.31 2.02 -3.79
CA GLU A 13 17.34 2.20 -4.89
C GLU A 13 17.84 3.18 -5.94
N LYS A 14 18.43 4.32 -5.53
CA LYS A 14 19.05 5.27 -6.46
C LYS A 14 20.14 4.61 -7.30
N LYS A 15 21.05 3.89 -6.65
CA LYS A 15 22.12 3.17 -7.33
C LYS A 15 21.57 2.13 -8.32
N TRP A 16 20.53 1.39 -7.91
CA TRP A 16 19.89 0.40 -8.78
C TRP A 16 19.29 1.06 -10.03
N VAL A 17 18.61 2.21 -9.90
CA VAL A 17 18.06 2.97 -11.03
C VAL A 17 19.19 3.41 -11.97
N ASP A 18 20.27 4.00 -11.43
CA ASP A 18 21.41 4.43 -12.25
C ASP A 18 22.07 3.27 -13.00
N ASP A 19 22.28 2.14 -12.31
CA ASP A 19 22.86 0.93 -12.91
C ASP A 19 21.93 0.35 -13.98
N TYR A 20 20.61 0.40 -13.78
CA TYR A 20 19.63 -0.06 -14.76
C TYR A 20 19.61 0.83 -16.01
N VAL A 21 19.57 2.16 -15.83
CA VAL A 21 19.61 3.11 -16.95
C VAL A 21 20.96 3.03 -17.68
N LYS A 22 22.07 2.80 -16.98
CA LYS A 22 23.39 2.57 -17.61
C LYS A 22 23.36 1.36 -18.53
N LYS A 23 22.76 0.25 -18.10
CA LYS A 23 22.61 -0.95 -18.95
C LYS A 23 21.77 -0.67 -20.19
N ILE A 24 20.67 0.07 -20.06
CA ILE A 24 19.85 0.51 -21.20
C ILE A 24 20.68 1.39 -22.14
N SER A 25 21.43 2.35 -21.59
CA SER A 25 22.28 3.24 -22.37
C SER A 25 23.30 2.47 -23.18
N GLU A 26 24.01 1.53 -22.57
CA GLU A 26 25.00 0.69 -23.28
C GLU A 26 24.41 -0.07 -24.47
N ILE A 27 23.13 -0.47 -24.40
CA ILE A 27 22.45 -1.21 -25.46
C ILE A 27 22.02 -0.27 -26.60
N TYR A 28 21.45 0.90 -26.27
CA TYR A 28 20.70 1.70 -27.24
C TYR A 28 21.34 3.05 -27.58
N PHE A 29 22.12 3.63 -26.68
CA PHE A 29 22.58 5.03 -26.77
C PHE A 29 24.11 5.19 -26.66
N GLY A 30 24.84 4.14 -26.26
CA GLY A 30 26.28 4.17 -25.98
C GLY A 30 26.60 4.38 -24.49
N PRO A 31 27.89 4.58 -24.14
CA PRO A 31 28.37 4.52 -22.75
C PRO A 31 28.02 5.74 -21.87
N GLU A 32 26.96 6.49 -22.21
CA GLU A 32 26.54 7.66 -21.46
C GLU A 32 25.95 7.29 -20.08
N LYS A 33 26.19 8.16 -19.11
CA LYS A 33 25.67 8.04 -17.74
C LYS A 33 24.76 9.22 -17.43
N PRO A 34 23.50 8.99 -16.99
CA PRO A 34 22.69 10.04 -16.39
C PRO A 34 23.41 10.66 -15.19
N LYS A 35 23.29 11.97 -15.00
CA LYS A 35 23.96 12.71 -13.91
C LYS A 35 23.04 13.65 -13.13
N ILE A 36 21.80 13.82 -13.58
CA ILE A 36 20.86 14.78 -12.98
C ILE A 36 20.11 14.05 -11.89
N GLU A 37 20.27 14.50 -10.65
CA GLU A 37 19.45 14.03 -9.54
C GLU A 37 18.02 14.55 -9.70
N PRO A 38 16.99 13.70 -9.60
CA PRO A 38 15.61 14.14 -9.66
C PRO A 38 15.20 14.94 -8.41
N ASP A 39 14.44 16.02 -8.62
CA ASP A 39 13.68 16.70 -7.57
C ASP A 39 12.35 15.97 -7.34
N TYR A 40 12.20 15.35 -6.18
CA TYR A 40 11.01 14.57 -5.80
C TYR A 40 9.92 15.41 -5.12
N ASP A 41 10.17 16.70 -4.87
CA ASP A 41 9.21 17.61 -4.24
C ASP A 41 8.47 18.50 -5.24
N ALA A 42 8.65 18.25 -6.54
CA ALA A 42 8.01 19.02 -7.57
C ALA A 42 6.48 18.79 -7.62
N LYS A 43 5.74 19.89 -7.78
CA LYS A 43 4.30 19.86 -8.09
C LYS A 43 4.12 19.94 -9.59
N LEU A 44 3.63 18.85 -10.19
CA LEU A 44 3.36 18.75 -11.62
C LEU A 44 1.86 18.57 -11.86
N PRO A 45 1.36 18.87 -13.08
CA PRO A 45 -0.03 18.62 -13.44
C PRO A 45 -0.46 17.17 -13.17
N TYR A 46 -1.74 16.97 -12.89
CA TYR A 46 -2.32 15.65 -12.65
C TYR A 46 -2.04 14.71 -13.83
N GLY A 47 -1.56 13.50 -13.53
CA GLY A 47 -1.21 12.48 -14.54
C GLY A 47 0.21 12.58 -15.11
N VAL A 48 0.97 13.63 -14.80
CA VAL A 48 2.39 13.72 -15.18
C VAL A 48 3.23 13.14 -14.04
N GLY A 49 3.79 11.94 -14.22
CA GLY A 49 4.63 11.27 -13.20
C GLY A 49 6.00 11.93 -13.00
N GLY A 50 6.58 12.47 -14.07
CA GLY A 50 7.81 13.24 -14.03
C GLY A 50 8.10 13.91 -15.37
N VAL A 51 9.03 14.86 -15.37
CA VAL A 51 9.46 15.57 -16.58
C VAL A 51 10.96 15.83 -16.53
N THR A 52 11.61 15.61 -17.66
CA THR A 52 12.97 16.08 -17.92
C THR A 52 12.90 17.42 -18.62
N ILE A 53 13.52 18.43 -18.03
CA ILE A 53 13.59 19.78 -18.59
C ILE A 53 14.93 19.93 -19.30
N SER A 54 14.86 20.36 -20.55
CA SER A 54 16.00 20.47 -21.46
C SER A 54 16.17 21.89 -21.95
N LYS A 55 17.42 22.26 -22.22
CA LYS A 55 17.78 23.50 -22.92
C LYS A 55 18.32 23.13 -24.30
N CYS A 56 17.81 23.77 -25.35
CA CYS A 56 18.22 23.50 -26.72
C CYS A 56 19.00 24.67 -27.33
N SER A 57 19.99 24.35 -28.14
CA SER A 57 20.77 25.25 -28.99
C SER A 57 20.94 24.62 -30.38
N PRO A 58 21.53 25.32 -31.36
CA PRO A 58 21.85 24.74 -32.67
C PRO A 58 22.73 23.47 -32.59
N GLU A 59 23.50 23.32 -31.52
CA GLU A 59 24.37 22.17 -31.26
C GLU A 59 23.65 20.96 -30.63
N GLY A 60 22.39 21.13 -30.19
CA GLY A 60 21.59 20.05 -29.62
C GLY A 60 20.81 20.47 -28.37
N CYS A 61 20.12 19.51 -27.75
CA CYS A 61 19.40 19.68 -26.50
C CYS A 61 20.13 18.96 -25.37
N TYR A 62 20.23 19.63 -24.21
CA TYR A 62 20.85 19.08 -23.02
C TYR A 62 19.86 19.13 -21.85
N PRO A 63 19.61 18.00 -21.18
CA PRO A 63 18.79 18.01 -19.97
C PRO A 63 19.57 18.73 -18.86
N TYR A 64 18.87 19.46 -17.99
CA TYR A 64 19.50 20.10 -16.83
C TYR A 64 18.70 19.95 -15.53
N GLU A 65 17.45 19.52 -15.60
CA GLU A 65 16.60 19.32 -14.43
C GLU A 65 15.65 18.15 -14.66
N ILE A 66 15.40 17.35 -13.63
CA ILE A 66 14.37 16.31 -13.63
C ILE A 66 13.46 16.61 -12.45
N LYS A 67 12.15 16.68 -12.71
CA LYS A 67 11.11 16.86 -11.69
C LYS A 67 10.25 15.62 -11.63
N ILE A 68 10.01 15.11 -10.43
CA ILE A 68 9.10 14.00 -10.17
C ILE A 68 7.89 14.55 -9.42
N ASN A 69 6.70 14.13 -9.82
CA ASN A 69 5.46 14.60 -9.21
C ASN A 69 5.33 14.01 -7.81
N LYS A 70 5.44 14.88 -6.79
CA LYS A 70 5.36 14.50 -5.38
C LYS A 70 4.10 13.71 -5.05
N ASP A 71 2.93 14.16 -5.51
CA ASP A 71 1.65 13.53 -5.14
C ASP A 71 1.53 12.12 -5.71
N LEU A 72 1.96 11.91 -6.97
CA LEU A 72 1.95 10.58 -7.59
C LEU A 72 3.02 9.67 -6.96
N TYR A 73 4.20 10.22 -6.68
CA TYR A 73 5.28 9.47 -6.04
C TYR A 73 4.90 9.00 -4.63
N GLU A 74 4.23 9.84 -3.84
CA GLU A 74 3.64 9.47 -2.55
C GLU A 74 2.60 8.36 -2.68
N MET A 75 1.71 8.45 -3.67
CA MET A 75 0.68 7.43 -3.91
C MET A 75 1.31 6.08 -4.30
N ASP A 76 2.30 6.08 -5.18
CA ASP A 76 2.96 4.84 -5.62
C ASP A 76 3.81 4.22 -4.50
N THR A 77 4.44 5.07 -3.68
CA THR A 77 5.10 4.63 -2.44
C THR A 77 4.11 3.95 -1.49
N PHE A 78 2.95 4.56 -1.28
CA PHE A 78 1.91 3.97 -0.44
C PHE A 78 1.38 2.65 -1.00
N ARG A 79 1.15 2.56 -2.31
CA ARG A 79 0.77 1.30 -3.00
C ARG A 79 1.80 0.21 -2.75
N ARG A 80 3.10 0.52 -2.88
CA ARG A 80 4.20 -0.43 -2.61
C ARG A 80 4.18 -0.94 -1.16
N LEU A 81 3.81 -0.09 -0.20
CA LEU A 81 3.72 -0.46 1.21
C LEU A 81 2.41 -1.17 1.58
N THR A 82 1.41 -1.18 0.69
CA THR A 82 0.09 -1.75 0.99
C THR A 82 0.13 -3.22 1.41
N PRO A 83 0.88 -4.13 0.74
CA PRO A 83 1.00 -5.52 1.21
C PRO A 83 1.60 -5.61 2.62
N VAL A 84 2.60 -4.79 2.95
CA VAL A 84 3.21 -4.79 4.30
C VAL A 84 2.21 -4.28 5.34
N ILE A 85 1.49 -3.20 5.03
CA ILE A 85 0.42 -2.67 5.89
C ILE A 85 -0.64 -3.74 6.12
N HIS A 86 -1.05 -4.43 5.05
CA HIS A 86 -2.05 -5.50 5.09
C HIS A 86 -1.66 -6.63 6.05
N GLU A 87 -0.47 -7.21 5.88
CA GLU A 87 0.00 -8.29 6.75
C GLU A 87 0.22 -7.82 8.21
N LYS A 88 0.66 -6.58 8.41
CA LYS A 88 0.76 -5.99 9.76
C LYS A 88 -0.60 -5.79 10.41
N THR A 89 -1.64 -5.53 9.64
CA THR A 89 -3.01 -5.52 10.15
C THR A 89 -3.48 -6.93 10.51
N HIS A 90 -3.15 -7.96 9.73
CA HIS A 90 -3.40 -9.36 10.12
C HIS A 90 -2.71 -9.72 11.44
N GLU A 91 -1.43 -9.37 11.60
CA GLU A 91 -0.69 -9.56 12.86
C GLU A 91 -1.42 -8.91 14.04
N ALA A 92 -1.91 -7.67 13.86
CA ALA A 92 -2.67 -6.98 14.89
C ALA A 92 -4.01 -7.68 15.20
N HIS A 93 -4.73 -8.16 14.19
CA HIS A 93 -5.96 -8.93 14.39
C HIS A 93 -5.70 -10.20 15.20
N ILE A 94 -4.70 -11.00 14.81
CA ILE A 94 -4.36 -12.26 15.48
C ILE A 94 -3.90 -12.00 16.92
N THR A 95 -3.08 -10.97 17.15
CA THR A 95 -2.57 -10.66 18.49
C THR A 95 -3.69 -10.26 19.45
N ASN A 96 -4.64 -9.45 18.98
CA ASN A 96 -5.70 -8.91 19.84
C ASN A 96 -6.92 -9.83 19.94
N LEU A 97 -7.17 -10.65 18.92
CA LEU A 97 -8.34 -11.50 18.78
C LEU A 97 -7.92 -12.87 18.19
N PRO A 98 -7.13 -13.67 18.95
CA PRO A 98 -6.42 -14.85 18.45
C PRO A 98 -7.31 -16.00 18.00
N TYR A 99 -8.56 -16.03 18.42
CA TYR A 99 -9.49 -17.12 18.12
C TYR A 99 -10.45 -16.79 16.96
N LEU A 100 -10.37 -15.59 16.37
CA LEU A 100 -11.25 -15.19 15.27
C LEU A 100 -11.20 -16.16 14.08
N GLN A 101 -9.99 -16.58 13.70
CA GLN A 101 -9.79 -17.45 12.53
C GLN A 101 -10.35 -18.86 12.73
N LEU A 102 -10.69 -19.25 13.97
CA LEU A 102 -11.33 -20.53 14.24
C LEU A 102 -12.83 -20.52 13.90
N VAL A 103 -13.46 -19.35 13.82
CA VAL A 103 -14.92 -19.23 13.69
C VAL A 103 -15.36 -18.37 12.52
N LEU A 104 -14.50 -17.48 12.02
CA LEU A 104 -14.78 -16.65 10.86
C LEU A 104 -14.05 -17.22 9.63
N PRO A 105 -14.71 -17.20 8.46
CA PRO A 105 -14.08 -17.65 7.23
C PRO A 105 -13.00 -16.67 6.76
N GLU A 106 -12.00 -17.19 6.05
CA GLU A 106 -10.86 -16.43 5.52
C GLU A 106 -11.29 -15.18 4.75
N TRP A 107 -12.26 -15.30 3.84
CA TRP A 107 -12.75 -14.15 3.07
C TRP A 107 -13.23 -12.98 3.94
N PHE A 108 -13.82 -13.27 5.12
CA PHE A 108 -14.27 -12.24 6.04
C PHE A 108 -13.09 -11.59 6.76
N ILE A 109 -12.09 -12.39 7.14
CA ILE A 109 -10.86 -11.90 7.76
C ILE A 109 -10.08 -11.00 6.79
N GLU A 110 -9.91 -11.43 5.54
CA GLU A 110 -9.28 -10.63 4.49
C GLU A 110 -10.07 -9.34 4.21
N GLY A 111 -11.39 -9.45 4.07
CA GLY A 111 -12.27 -8.28 3.90
C GLY A 111 -12.21 -7.32 5.08
N LEU A 112 -12.11 -7.84 6.31
CA LEU A 112 -11.95 -7.06 7.53
C LEU A 112 -10.61 -6.32 7.54
N THR A 113 -9.52 -6.99 7.16
CA THR A 113 -8.18 -6.40 7.06
C THR A 113 -8.14 -5.25 6.05
N VAL A 114 -8.84 -5.37 4.92
CA VAL A 114 -8.99 -4.24 3.98
C VAL A 114 -9.86 -3.14 4.61
N TYR A 115 -11.00 -3.50 5.20
CA TYR A 115 -11.93 -2.54 5.82
C TYR A 115 -11.25 -1.69 6.90
N THR A 116 -10.48 -2.31 7.80
CA THR A 116 -9.81 -1.63 8.92
C THR A 116 -8.66 -0.73 8.46
N ASN A 117 -8.13 -0.93 7.26
CA ASN A 117 -7.16 -0.04 6.64
C ASN A 117 -7.81 1.10 5.85
N VAL A 118 -8.86 0.82 5.08
CA VAL A 118 -9.48 1.77 4.15
C VAL A 118 -10.43 2.74 4.84
N GLU A 119 -11.30 2.27 5.75
CA GLU A 119 -12.32 3.12 6.35
C GLU A 119 -11.77 4.27 7.20
N PRO A 120 -10.69 4.11 7.99
CA PRO A 120 -10.07 5.24 8.67
C PRO A 120 -9.53 6.30 7.71
N LEU A 121 -9.03 5.91 6.53
CA LEU A 121 -8.58 6.84 5.49
C LEU A 121 -9.77 7.64 4.95
N ILE A 122 -10.87 6.96 4.64
CA ILE A 122 -12.12 7.60 4.17
C ILE A 122 -12.67 8.57 5.22
N LYS A 123 -12.76 8.16 6.49
CA LYS A 123 -13.28 8.98 7.60
C LYS A 123 -12.43 10.21 7.93
N SER A 124 -11.20 10.25 7.45
CA SER A 124 -10.27 11.36 7.66
C SER A 124 -10.00 12.14 6.37
N ASP A 125 -10.88 12.02 5.37
CA ASP A 125 -10.82 12.68 4.07
C ASP A 125 -9.53 12.40 3.27
N ASN A 126 -8.85 11.30 3.57
CA ASN A 126 -7.62 10.85 2.88
C ASN A 126 -7.95 9.97 1.67
N PHE A 127 -8.83 10.46 0.78
CA PHE A 127 -9.37 9.69 -0.34
C PHE A 127 -8.29 9.20 -1.32
N LYS A 128 -7.21 9.97 -1.52
CA LYS A 128 -6.11 9.58 -2.41
C LYS A 128 -5.45 8.26 -1.97
N TYR A 129 -5.25 8.09 -0.65
CA TYR A 129 -4.65 6.88 -0.10
C TYR A 129 -5.65 5.73 0.03
N ALA A 130 -6.92 6.02 0.30
CA ALA A 130 -7.97 5.01 0.26
C ALA A 130 -8.09 4.39 -1.15
N ALA A 131 -8.10 5.24 -2.18
CA ALA A 131 -8.07 4.80 -3.58
C ALA A 131 -6.79 4.01 -3.89
N ALA A 132 -5.62 4.53 -3.49
CA ALA A 132 -4.35 3.83 -3.69
C ALA A 132 -4.34 2.42 -3.08
N TYR A 133 -4.86 2.24 -1.85
CA TYR A 133 -4.99 0.93 -1.22
C TYR A 133 -5.89 0.01 -2.05
N LEU A 134 -7.11 0.47 -2.38
CA LEU A 134 -8.10 -0.32 -3.12
C LEU A 134 -7.64 -0.68 -4.54
N ASP A 135 -6.88 0.20 -5.20
CA ASP A 135 -6.29 -0.06 -6.52
C ASP A 135 -5.20 -1.14 -6.48
N SER A 136 -4.48 -1.23 -5.35
CA SER A 136 -3.34 -2.15 -5.19
C SER A 136 -3.71 -3.58 -4.83
N ILE A 137 -4.98 -3.85 -4.51
CA ILE A 137 -5.48 -5.17 -4.14
C ILE A 137 -6.30 -5.80 -5.27
N SER A 138 -6.48 -7.13 -5.21
CA SER A 138 -7.23 -7.87 -6.21
C SER A 138 -8.73 -7.55 -6.21
N SER A 139 -9.43 -7.94 -7.27
CA SER A 139 -10.90 -7.83 -7.35
C SER A 139 -11.61 -8.59 -6.24
N GLU A 140 -11.10 -9.76 -5.85
CA GLU A 140 -11.68 -10.59 -4.78
C GLU A 140 -11.64 -9.83 -3.44
N TYR A 141 -10.48 -9.27 -3.09
CA TYR A 141 -10.30 -8.52 -1.85
C TYR A 141 -11.19 -7.27 -1.80
N ARG A 142 -11.34 -6.56 -2.92
CA ARG A 142 -12.28 -5.43 -3.03
C ARG A 142 -13.74 -5.86 -2.80
N ASN A 143 -14.12 -7.01 -3.33
CA ASN A 143 -15.45 -7.56 -3.12
C ASN A 143 -15.69 -7.93 -1.65
N TRP A 144 -14.73 -8.60 -1.00
CA TRP A 144 -14.82 -8.94 0.42
C TRP A 144 -14.86 -7.70 1.32
N TYR A 145 -14.06 -6.68 1.03
CA TYR A 145 -14.17 -5.35 1.65
C TYR A 145 -15.59 -4.80 1.54
N GLY A 146 -16.18 -4.84 0.34
CA GLY A 146 -17.56 -4.40 0.12
C GLY A 146 -18.56 -5.15 0.99
N GLN A 147 -18.43 -6.47 1.09
CA GLN A 147 -19.30 -7.31 1.93
C GLN A 147 -19.16 -6.96 3.42
N VAL A 148 -17.92 -6.83 3.93
CA VAL A 148 -17.67 -6.45 5.33
C VAL A 148 -18.17 -5.02 5.60
N ARG A 149 -18.04 -4.11 4.64
CA ARG A 149 -18.54 -2.75 4.76
C ARG A 149 -20.06 -2.71 4.87
N GLU A 150 -20.79 -3.46 4.04
CA GLU A 150 -22.25 -3.56 4.16
C GLU A 150 -22.69 -4.23 5.47
N PHE A 151 -21.94 -5.21 5.94
CA PHE A 151 -22.17 -5.82 7.25
C PHE A 151 -21.98 -4.82 8.39
N ALA A 152 -20.91 -4.02 8.36
CA ALA A 152 -20.59 -3.00 9.36
C ALA A 152 -21.61 -1.86 9.46
N LYS A 153 -22.46 -1.67 8.45
CA LYS A 153 -23.60 -0.74 8.53
C LYS A 153 -24.73 -1.25 9.43
N LYS A 154 -24.81 -2.56 9.64
CA LYS A 154 -25.90 -3.23 10.35
C LYS A 154 -25.51 -3.65 11.76
N VAL A 155 -24.22 -3.79 12.03
CA VAL A 155 -23.70 -4.24 13.32
C VAL A 155 -22.50 -3.42 13.76
N SER A 156 -22.27 -3.37 15.07
CA SER A 156 -21.02 -2.88 15.63
C SER A 156 -19.91 -3.92 15.39
N LEU A 157 -19.02 -3.66 14.43
CA LEU A 157 -17.87 -4.54 14.16
C LEU A 157 -17.05 -4.86 15.43
N PRO A 158 -16.68 -3.90 16.29
CA PRO A 158 -15.92 -4.21 17.50
C PRO A 158 -16.64 -5.18 18.44
N GLU A 159 -17.96 -5.06 18.58
CA GLU A 159 -18.75 -5.98 19.43
C GLU A 159 -18.85 -7.36 18.80
N PHE A 160 -19.14 -7.42 17.49
CA PHE A 160 -19.20 -8.65 16.73
C PHE A 160 -17.87 -9.44 16.82
N LEU A 161 -16.74 -8.77 16.60
CA LEU A 161 -15.43 -9.41 16.62
C LEU A 161 -15.04 -9.90 18.02
N ARG A 162 -15.37 -9.15 19.08
CA ARG A 162 -15.15 -9.62 20.46
C ARG A 162 -15.97 -10.88 20.77
N GLU A 163 -17.23 -10.89 20.36
CA GLU A 163 -18.10 -12.05 20.59
C GLU A 163 -17.67 -13.27 19.75
N ALA A 164 -17.33 -13.08 18.48
CA ALA A 164 -16.78 -14.13 17.64
C ALA A 164 -15.50 -14.72 18.25
N ASN A 165 -14.58 -13.88 18.71
CA ASN A 165 -13.36 -14.34 19.37
C ASN A 165 -13.65 -15.15 20.65
N ARG A 166 -14.60 -14.70 21.48
CA ARG A 166 -15.04 -15.42 22.68
C ARG A 166 -15.66 -16.79 22.36
N ILE A 167 -16.40 -16.89 21.26
CA ILE A 167 -16.94 -18.17 20.77
C ILE A 167 -15.81 -19.09 20.31
N GLY A 168 -14.83 -18.56 19.57
CA GLY A 168 -13.66 -19.32 19.12
C GLY A 168 -12.81 -19.86 20.28
N GLU A 169 -12.64 -19.07 21.34
CA GLU A 169 -11.96 -19.49 22.57
C GLU A 169 -12.61 -20.76 23.17
N LYS A 170 -13.94 -20.77 23.29
CA LYS A 170 -14.68 -21.94 23.79
C LYS A 170 -14.53 -23.18 22.91
N TYR A 171 -14.53 -23.00 21.59
CA TYR A 171 -14.30 -24.12 20.67
C TYR A 171 -12.89 -24.68 20.83
N SER A 172 -11.89 -23.81 21.01
CA SER A 172 -10.51 -24.24 21.26
C SER A 172 -10.42 -25.05 22.57
N GLU A 173 -11.02 -24.57 23.66
CA GLU A 173 -11.05 -25.29 24.94
C GLU A 173 -11.72 -26.67 24.82
N TYR A 174 -12.82 -26.76 24.07
CA TYR A 174 -13.51 -28.03 23.82
C TYR A 174 -12.60 -29.01 23.08
N PHE A 175 -11.97 -28.59 21.98
CA PHE A 175 -11.04 -29.43 21.22
C PHE A 175 -9.86 -29.92 22.06
N VAL A 176 -9.26 -29.05 22.86
CA VAL A 176 -8.15 -29.43 23.75
C VAL A 176 -8.59 -30.48 24.78
N ARG A 177 -9.83 -30.41 25.28
CA ARG A 177 -10.35 -31.43 26.21
C ARG A 177 -10.62 -32.77 25.52
N GLU A 178 -11.21 -32.77 24.33
CA GLU A 178 -11.54 -34.01 23.60
C GLU A 178 -10.29 -34.73 23.08
N VAL A 179 -9.25 -34.00 22.68
CA VAL A 179 -8.00 -34.61 22.17
C VAL A 179 -7.12 -35.19 23.29
N ASN A 180 -7.27 -34.70 24.52
CA ASN A 180 -6.47 -35.14 25.68
C ASN A 180 -7.19 -36.15 26.59
N ASN A 181 -8.40 -36.60 26.23
CA ASN A 181 -9.14 -37.68 26.91
C ASN A 181 -9.21 -38.92 26.01
#